data_AF-A0A954CG74-F1
#
_entry.id   AF-A0A954CG74-F1
#
_cell.length_a   1.000
_cell.length_b   1.000
_cell.length_c   1.000
_cell.angle_alpha   90.00
_cell.angle_beta   90.00
_cell.angle_gamma   90.00
#
_symmetry.space_group_name_H-M   'P 1'
#
loop_
_entity.id
_entity.type
_entity.pdbx_description
1 polymer ?
#
loop_
_entity_poly.entity_id
_entity_poly.type
_entity_poly.pdbx_seq_one_letter_code
_entity_poly.pdbx_strand_id
1 'polypeptide(L)'
;MMFLVMAMLRFIAQGSQSLAIENAALRHQLAVLQRSAGRPRFKPRDRRFWASLSKHWTEWKDALVLVQPATVIGCQKTSFKLFWRWKSRPGRGRPQASQELRQLIRDMSQANRLWGSPRIQAELAKLGIYVARSTVAEYMVRHRKGLPKKGPAWSTFLRTHLRQTAAIDFLTVATANFRILYAFVVLSLGRSKILHVNVISNPTAQWTAQQIVEAFPWDDVPTYLQRDRDGTLGHVCQRQVNAMGIKELVNAPRSPWQNGYVERVIGTIRRDCLDHVMVFGENHLREILKEYVEYYNTSRTHLSLEGDCPECREVEHEGRVYAVPWLGGLHHTYRRNAG
;
A
#
# COMPACT_ATOMS: atom_id res chain seq x y z
N MET A 1 70.63 15.42 25.03
CA MET A 1 71.33 15.46 26.32
C MET A 1 70.59 16.29 27.38
N MET A 2 70.09 17.50 27.06
CA MET A 2 69.40 18.39 28.01
C MET A 2 68.09 17.82 28.62
N PHE A 3 67.33 17.01 27.86
CA PHE A 3 66.12 16.32 28.35
C PHE A 3 66.41 15.22 29.39
N LEU A 4 67.52 14.50 29.23
CA LEU A 4 67.93 13.43 30.16
C LEU A 4 68.38 14.00 31.51
N VAL A 5 69.05 15.16 31.48
CA VAL A 5 69.49 15.89 32.68
C VAL A 5 68.29 16.50 33.43
N MET A 6 67.33 17.11 32.72
CA MET A 6 66.09 17.62 33.36
C MET A 6 65.21 16.49 33.91
N ALA A 7 65.16 15.32 33.24
CA ALA A 7 64.45 14.15 33.75
C ALA A 7 65.11 13.58 35.02
N MET A 8 66.45 13.53 35.08
CA MET A 8 67.19 13.13 36.29
C MET A 8 67.00 14.13 37.45
N LEU A 9 66.92 15.43 37.18
CA LEU A 9 66.65 16.43 38.24
C LEU A 9 65.20 16.35 38.76
N ARG A 10 64.23 16.07 37.89
CA ARG A 10 62.85 15.74 38.31
C ARG A 10 62.77 14.43 39.09
N PHE A 11 63.61 13.45 38.74
CA PHE A 11 63.73 12.16 39.42
C PHE A 11 64.12 12.29 40.90
N ILE A 12 64.90 13.31 41.25
CA ILE A 12 65.36 13.58 42.62
C ILE A 12 64.31 14.40 43.41
N ALA A 13 63.48 15.20 42.73
CA ALA A 13 62.55 16.14 43.34
C ALA A 13 61.12 15.59 43.57
N GLN A 14 60.74 14.46 42.95
CA GLN A 14 59.39 13.91 43.05
C GLN A 14 59.26 12.82 44.12
N GLY A 15 58.12 12.79 44.81
CA GLY A 15 57.80 11.74 45.79
C GLY A 15 57.72 10.35 45.15
N SER A 16 58.07 9.30 45.92
CA SER A 16 58.21 7.90 45.45
C SER A 16 57.01 7.36 44.66
N GLN A 17 55.79 7.85 44.95
CA GLN A 17 54.57 7.46 44.22
C GLN A 17 54.48 8.05 42.81
N SER A 18 54.93 9.28 42.58
CA SER A 18 54.90 9.91 41.24
C SER A 18 55.84 9.18 40.28
N LEU A 19 57.03 8.83 40.77
CA LEU A 19 58.03 8.06 40.02
C LEU A 19 57.53 6.68 39.64
N ALA A 20 56.83 5.99 40.54
CA ALA A 20 56.26 4.67 40.26
C ALA A 20 55.20 4.74 39.14
N ILE A 21 54.36 5.79 39.14
CA ILE A 21 53.33 6.03 38.13
C ILE A 21 53.95 6.37 36.77
N GLU A 22 54.96 7.23 36.75
CA GLU A 22 55.72 7.57 35.54
C GLU A 22 56.41 6.34 34.95
N ASN A 23 57.08 5.53 35.77
CA ASN A 23 57.73 4.30 35.33
C ASN A 23 56.72 3.29 34.76
N ALA A 24 55.54 3.16 35.38
CA ALA A 24 54.46 2.32 34.87
C ALA A 24 53.93 2.84 33.51
N ALA A 25 53.82 4.15 33.34
CA ALA A 25 53.40 4.78 32.09
C ALA A 25 54.38 4.53 30.95
N LEU A 26 55.68 4.68 31.21
CA LEU A 26 56.76 4.45 30.25
C LEU A 26 56.93 2.96 29.91
N ARG A 27 56.90 2.07 30.91
CA ARG A 27 56.91 0.61 30.69
C ARG A 27 55.72 0.14 29.86
N HIS A 28 54.54 0.73 30.09
CA HIS A 28 53.37 0.44 29.26
C HIS A 28 53.60 0.88 27.80
N GLN A 29 54.19 2.05 27.55
CA GLN A 29 54.54 2.49 26.20
C GLN A 29 55.57 1.58 25.53
N LEU A 30 56.60 1.15 26.25
CA LEU A 30 57.58 0.17 25.78
C LEU A 30 56.92 -1.17 25.42
N ALA A 31 56.01 -1.66 26.26
CA ALA A 31 55.26 -2.89 25.97
C ALA A 31 54.36 -2.74 24.73
N VAL A 32 53.82 -1.55 24.46
CA VAL A 32 53.05 -1.26 23.24
C VAL A 32 53.93 -1.23 21.99
N LEU A 33 55.17 -0.74 22.11
CA LEU A 33 56.17 -0.77 21.03
C LEU A 33 56.63 -2.18 20.73
N GLN A 34 57.08 -2.92 21.75
CA GLN A 34 57.66 -4.26 21.58
C GLN A 34 56.69 -5.25 20.94
N ARG A 35 55.39 -5.10 21.20
CA ARG A 35 54.35 -5.95 20.61
C ARG A 35 53.86 -5.51 19.22
N SER A 36 54.30 -4.35 18.72
CA SER A 36 53.87 -3.80 17.43
C SER A 36 55.01 -3.94 16.42
N ALA A 37 54.86 -4.81 15.41
CA ALA A 37 55.88 -5.06 14.37
C ALA A 37 56.01 -3.91 13.32
N GLY A 38 55.79 -2.66 13.74
CA GLY A 38 55.71 -1.48 12.87
C GLY A 38 55.11 -0.28 13.61
N ARG A 39 54.20 0.48 12.98
CA ARG A 39 53.55 1.64 13.63
C ARG A 39 52.81 1.22 14.93
N PRO A 40 53.06 1.88 16.07
CA PRO A 40 52.48 1.47 17.36
C PRO A 40 50.94 1.52 17.33
N ARG A 41 50.28 0.38 17.59
CA ARG A 41 48.81 0.28 17.65
C ARG A 41 48.32 0.09 19.09
N PHE A 42 47.57 1.07 19.58
CA PHE A 42 46.91 1.04 20.88
C PHE A 42 45.63 0.21 20.81
N LYS A 43 45.57 -0.90 21.57
CA LYS A 43 44.37 -1.73 21.74
C LYS A 43 43.41 -1.04 22.73
N PRO A 44 42.13 -1.46 22.79
CA PRO A 44 41.15 -0.87 23.71
C PRO A 44 41.56 -0.89 25.20
N ARG A 45 42.31 -1.91 25.63
CA ARG A 45 42.83 -2.01 27.02
C ARG A 45 43.85 -0.93 27.36
N ASP A 46 44.71 -0.55 26.40
CA ASP A 46 45.73 0.48 26.58
C ASP A 46 45.08 1.86 26.63
N ARG A 47 44.02 2.07 25.82
CA ARG A 47 43.21 3.29 25.88
C ARG A 47 42.50 3.46 27.23
N ARG A 48 42.04 2.36 27.85
CA ARG A 48 41.45 2.37 29.21
C ARG A 48 42.50 2.64 30.27
N PHE A 49 43.69 2.05 30.15
CA PHE A 49 44.83 2.32 31.02
C PHE A 49 45.16 3.81 31.02
N TRP A 50 45.37 4.42 29.85
CA TRP A 50 45.67 5.85 29.73
C TRP A 50 44.53 6.77 30.17
N ALA A 51 43.27 6.43 29.86
CA ALA A 51 42.12 7.20 30.31
C ALA A 51 41.87 7.14 31.83
N SER A 52 42.38 6.11 32.51
CA SER A 52 42.36 6.00 33.97
C SER A 52 43.56 6.73 34.59
N LEU A 53 44.74 6.53 34.01
CA LEU A 53 45.99 7.16 34.44
C LEU A 53 45.90 8.69 34.37
N SER A 54 45.34 9.24 33.28
CA SER A 54 45.18 10.68 33.06
C SER A 54 44.21 11.37 34.03
N LYS A 55 43.45 10.61 34.83
CA LYS A 55 42.57 11.16 35.88
C LYS A 55 43.26 11.31 37.23
N HIS A 56 44.29 10.50 37.49
CA HIS A 56 44.91 10.37 38.81
C HIS A 56 46.35 10.92 38.83
N TRP A 57 46.88 11.30 37.67
CA TRP A 57 48.21 11.88 37.54
C TRP A 57 48.10 13.16 36.70
N THR A 58 48.63 14.29 37.20
CA THR A 58 48.52 15.61 36.57
C THR A 58 49.55 15.83 35.45
N GLU A 59 50.72 15.20 35.54
CA GLU A 59 51.85 15.34 34.60
C GLU A 59 51.84 14.31 33.46
N TRP A 60 50.77 13.53 33.31
CA TRP A 60 50.64 12.45 32.32
C TRP A 60 50.91 12.86 30.86
N LYS A 61 50.76 14.15 30.53
CA LYS A 61 51.01 14.68 29.19
C LYS A 61 52.49 14.67 28.84
N ASP A 62 53.35 14.94 29.82
CA ASP A 62 54.80 15.05 29.63
C ASP A 62 55.43 13.67 29.38
N ALA A 63 54.81 12.61 29.91
CA ALA A 63 55.27 11.23 29.73
C ALA A 63 54.78 10.55 28.45
N LEU A 64 53.96 11.23 27.62
CA LEU A 64 53.44 10.66 26.38
C LEU A 64 54.44 10.84 25.22
N VAL A 65 55.07 9.74 24.79
CA VAL A 65 55.99 9.73 23.65
C VAL A 65 55.32 9.19 22.39
N LEU A 66 54.41 8.22 22.53
CA LEU A 66 53.83 7.48 21.40
C LEU A 66 52.44 7.96 20.94
N VAL A 67 51.73 8.71 21.76
CA VAL A 67 50.34 9.12 21.50
C VAL A 67 50.16 10.58 21.85
N GLN A 68 49.51 11.33 20.96
CA GLN A 68 49.18 12.73 21.25
C GLN A 68 48.19 12.83 22.42
N PRO A 69 48.37 13.77 23.36
CA PRO A 69 47.44 14.00 24.48
C PRO A 69 45.97 14.15 24.06
N ALA A 70 45.71 14.73 22.88
CA ALA A 70 44.37 14.83 22.29
C ALA A 70 43.67 13.47 22.10
N THR A 71 44.42 12.42 21.78
CA THR A 71 43.89 11.06 21.59
C THR A 71 43.46 10.43 22.92
N VAL A 72 44.21 10.66 24.00
CA VAL A 72 43.87 10.18 25.35
C VAL A 72 42.61 10.88 25.87
N ILE A 73 42.51 12.20 25.68
CA ILE A 73 41.29 12.97 25.98
C ILE A 73 40.09 12.44 25.16
N GLY A 74 40.29 12.13 23.88
CA GLY A 74 39.27 11.50 23.04
C GLY A 74 38.81 10.14 23.56
N CYS A 75 39.74 9.31 24.06
CA CYS A 75 39.45 8.02 24.70
C CYS A 75 38.67 8.18 26.01
N GLN A 76 39.00 9.19 26.82
CA GLN A 76 38.28 9.53 28.05
C GLN A 76 36.84 9.97 27.74
N LYS A 77 36.64 10.88 26.78
CA LYS A 77 35.31 11.32 26.33
C LYS A 77 34.48 10.14 25.80
N THR A 78 35.10 9.24 25.04
CA THR A 78 34.43 8.03 24.52
C THR A 78 34.02 7.08 25.66
N SER A 79 34.90 6.87 26.63
CA SER A 79 34.61 6.03 27.80
C SER A 79 33.48 6.61 28.66
N PHE A 80 33.43 7.94 28.79
CA PHE A 80 32.35 8.64 29.48
C PHE A 80 31.00 8.50 28.76
N LYS A 81 30.97 8.60 27.42
CA LYS A 81 29.76 8.33 26.63
C LYS A 81 29.25 6.89 26.83
N LEU A 82 30.15 5.91 26.85
CA LEU A 82 29.80 4.50 27.07
C LEU A 82 29.26 4.24 28.48
N PHE A 83 29.87 4.85 29.49
CA PHE A 83 29.41 4.80 30.88
C PHE A 83 27.98 5.35 31.01
N TRP A 84 27.72 6.54 30.44
CA TRP A 84 26.38 7.12 30.46
C TRP A 84 25.39 6.29 29.65
N ARG A 85 25.78 5.74 28.49
CA ARG A 85 24.91 4.83 27.72
C ARG A 85 24.52 3.58 28.51
N TRP A 86 25.42 3.05 29.35
CA TRP A 86 25.11 1.93 30.22
C TRP A 86 24.21 2.34 31.38
N LYS A 87 24.50 3.46 32.04
CA LYS A 87 23.71 3.98 33.18
C LYS A 87 22.32 4.46 32.75
N SER A 88 22.19 4.99 31.55
CA SER A 88 20.93 5.46 30.95
C SER A 88 20.15 4.36 30.25
N ARG A 89 20.54 3.08 30.41
CA ARG A 89 19.73 1.98 29.89
C ARG A 89 18.37 2.04 30.59
N PRO A 90 17.26 2.11 29.85
CA PRO A 90 15.95 2.04 30.47
C PRO A 90 15.88 0.76 31.30
N GLY A 91 15.47 0.86 32.57
CA GLY A 91 15.07 -0.31 33.34
C GLY A 91 13.91 -1.05 32.66
N ARG A 92 13.54 -2.24 33.16
CA ARG A 92 12.32 -2.92 32.72
C ARG A 92 11.14 -1.95 32.94
N GLY A 93 10.62 -1.39 31.85
CA GLY A 93 9.48 -0.47 31.89
C GLY A 93 8.19 -1.18 32.30
N ARG A 94 7.10 -0.40 32.38
CA ARG A 94 5.74 -0.90 32.64
C ARG A 94 5.43 -2.13 31.77
N PRO A 95 4.81 -3.19 32.31
CA PRO A 95 4.40 -4.36 31.53
C PRO A 95 3.64 -3.92 30.30
N GLN A 96 4.12 -4.38 29.16
CA GLN A 96 3.56 -4.07 27.87
C GLN A 96 2.20 -4.78 27.73
N ALA A 97 1.23 -4.13 27.07
CA ALA A 97 -0.01 -4.80 26.69
C ALA A 97 0.30 -6.09 25.92
N SER A 98 -0.56 -7.11 26.04
CA SER A 98 -0.36 -8.39 25.34
C SER A 98 -0.19 -8.16 23.84
N GLN A 99 0.59 -9.04 23.19
CA GLN A 99 0.84 -8.94 21.75
C GLN A 99 -0.46 -9.02 20.94
N GLU A 100 -1.40 -9.87 21.37
CA GLU A 100 -2.73 -10.02 20.79
C GLU A 100 -3.53 -8.71 20.83
N LEU A 101 -3.61 -8.07 22.01
CA LEU A 101 -4.32 -6.80 22.16
C LEU A 101 -3.71 -5.69 21.28
N ARG A 102 -2.38 -5.65 21.18
CA ARG A 102 -1.67 -4.69 20.32
C ARG A 102 -1.97 -4.94 18.85
N GLN A 103 -2.00 -6.20 18.44
CA GLN A 103 -2.30 -6.57 17.07
C GLN A 103 -3.76 -6.21 16.75
N LEU A 104 -4.70 -6.54 17.62
CA LEU A 104 -6.10 -6.17 17.48
C LEU A 104 -6.30 -4.66 17.36
N ILE A 105 -5.67 -3.85 18.23
CA ILE A 105 -5.72 -2.37 18.13
C ILE A 105 -5.18 -1.89 16.78
N ARG A 106 -4.09 -2.49 16.29
CA ARG A 106 -3.51 -2.14 14.99
C ARG A 106 -4.44 -2.51 13.85
N ASP A 107 -5.03 -3.69 13.86
CA ASP A 107 -5.94 -4.17 12.81
C ASP A 107 -7.20 -3.31 12.76
N MET A 108 -7.82 -3.03 13.92
CA MET A 108 -8.95 -2.11 14.02
C MET A 108 -8.59 -0.71 13.53
N SER A 109 -7.41 -0.19 13.88
CA SER A 109 -6.92 1.13 13.46
C SER A 109 -6.62 1.19 11.96
N GLN A 110 -6.12 0.11 11.35
CA GLN A 110 -5.84 0.04 9.91
C GLN A 110 -7.12 -0.06 9.10
N ALA A 111 -8.04 -0.94 9.51
CA ALA A 111 -9.34 -1.12 8.86
C ALA A 111 -10.20 0.15 8.97
N ASN A 112 -10.15 0.85 10.11
CA ASN A 112 -11.02 1.98 10.41
C ASN A 112 -10.24 3.29 10.56
N ARG A 113 -9.73 3.84 9.45
CA ARG A 113 -8.93 5.10 9.45
C ARG A 113 -9.63 6.31 10.09
N LEU A 114 -10.96 6.32 10.13
CA LEU A 114 -11.75 7.41 10.72
C LEU A 114 -11.89 7.29 12.25
N TRP A 115 -11.57 6.14 12.83
CA TRP A 115 -11.76 5.92 14.26
C TRP A 115 -10.60 6.52 15.06
N GLY A 116 -10.95 7.39 16.01
CA GLY A 116 -10.03 7.83 17.04
C GLY A 116 -9.90 6.82 18.18
N SER A 117 -8.88 7.01 19.02
CA SER A 117 -8.68 6.21 20.24
C SER A 117 -9.96 6.05 21.10
N PRO A 118 -10.81 7.09 21.32
CA PRO A 118 -12.05 6.91 22.08
C PRO A 118 -13.01 5.88 21.47
N ARG A 119 -13.11 5.80 20.14
CA ARG A 119 -14.02 4.86 19.46
C ARG A 119 -13.50 3.44 19.54
N ILE A 120 -12.21 3.23 19.24
CA ILE A 120 -11.57 1.90 19.35
C ILE A 120 -11.65 1.39 20.79
N GLN A 121 -11.40 2.26 21.79
CA GLN A 121 -11.55 1.91 23.20
C GLN A 121 -12.98 1.44 23.53
N ALA A 122 -14.00 2.16 23.05
CA ALA A 122 -15.39 1.80 23.28
C ALA A 122 -15.76 0.45 22.62
N GLU A 123 -15.28 0.18 21.41
CA GLU A 123 -15.50 -1.11 20.75
C GLU A 123 -14.77 -2.25 21.48
N LEU A 124 -13.54 -2.04 21.96
CA LEU A 124 -12.84 -3.02 22.81
C LEU A 124 -13.59 -3.28 24.11
N ALA A 125 -14.16 -2.25 24.73
CA ALA A 125 -14.98 -2.40 25.93
C ALA A 125 -16.24 -3.25 25.69
N LYS A 126 -16.86 -3.15 24.49
CA LYS A 126 -17.97 -4.04 24.10
C LYS A 126 -17.56 -5.50 23.95
N LEU A 127 -16.29 -5.77 23.67
CA LEU A 127 -15.71 -7.12 23.63
C LEU A 127 -15.22 -7.58 25.01
N GLY A 128 -15.49 -6.84 26.08
CA GLY A 128 -15.02 -7.13 27.44
C GLY A 128 -13.55 -6.78 27.70
N ILE A 129 -12.91 -6.05 26.78
CA ILE A 129 -11.49 -5.68 26.85
C ILE A 129 -11.35 -4.25 27.35
N TYR A 130 -10.96 -4.09 28.62
CA TYR A 130 -10.80 -2.77 29.25
C TYR A 130 -9.37 -2.24 29.10
N VAL A 131 -9.22 -1.16 28.34
CA VAL A 131 -7.93 -0.49 28.10
C VAL A 131 -8.04 1.02 28.23
N ALA A 132 -6.95 1.68 28.62
CA ALA A 132 -6.88 3.13 28.65
C ALA A 132 -6.80 3.69 27.21
N ARG A 133 -7.43 4.86 26.99
CA ARG A 133 -7.37 5.56 25.69
C ARG A 133 -5.94 5.87 25.25
N SER A 134 -5.06 6.20 26.20
CA SER A 134 -3.64 6.44 25.92
C SER A 134 -2.94 5.19 25.37
N THR A 135 -3.24 4.00 25.91
CA THR A 135 -2.73 2.72 25.41
C THR A 135 -3.21 2.44 23.99
N VAL A 136 -4.48 2.71 23.70
CA VAL A 136 -5.02 2.60 22.33
C VAL A 136 -4.27 3.57 21.40
N ALA A 137 -4.13 4.83 21.79
CA ALA A 137 -3.44 5.85 20.98
C ALA A 137 -1.95 5.53 20.75
N GLU A 138 -1.28 4.88 21.71
CA GLU A 138 0.10 4.41 21.59
C GLU A 138 0.25 3.34 20.48
N TYR A 139 -0.71 2.41 20.40
CA TYR A 139 -0.65 1.28 19.45
C TYR A 139 -1.39 1.51 18.14
N MET A 140 -2.20 2.57 18.01
CA MET A 140 -2.80 2.97 16.74
C MET A 140 -1.76 3.21 15.64
N VAL A 141 -2.12 2.87 14.41
CA VAL A 141 -1.22 3.00 13.27
C VAL A 141 -1.14 4.45 12.84
N ARG A 142 0.08 5.01 12.85
CA ARG A 142 0.35 6.34 12.30
C ARG A 142 0.43 6.25 10.78
N HIS A 143 -0.48 6.92 10.08
CA HIS A 143 -0.43 6.98 8.62
C HIS A 143 0.71 7.89 8.12
N ARG A 144 1.31 7.54 6.97
CA ARG A 144 2.40 8.31 6.34
C ARG A 144 1.98 9.75 6.02
N LYS A 145 2.95 10.67 6.03
CA LYS A 145 2.82 12.01 5.45
C LYS A 145 2.52 11.89 3.95
N GLY A 146 1.45 12.51 3.47
CA GLY A 146 1.05 12.55 2.05
C GLY A 146 -0.35 12.00 1.74
N LEU A 147 -0.92 11.17 2.61
CA LEU A 147 -2.33 10.74 2.49
C LEU A 147 -3.26 11.76 3.19
N PRO A 148 -4.52 11.92 2.73
CA PRO A 148 -5.51 12.72 3.46
C PRO A 148 -5.56 12.27 4.92
N LYS A 149 -5.29 13.20 5.84
CA LYS A 149 -5.30 12.94 7.30
C LYS A 149 -6.70 12.63 7.82
N LYS A 150 -7.74 13.00 7.06
CA LYS A 150 -9.16 12.82 7.36
C LYS A 150 -9.81 12.19 6.12
N GLY A 151 -10.54 11.10 6.31
CA GLY A 151 -11.24 10.39 5.24
C GLY A 151 -10.91 8.88 5.18
N PRO A 152 -11.80 8.07 4.60
CA PRO A 152 -11.52 6.66 4.31
C PRO A 152 -10.32 6.52 3.35
N ALA A 153 -9.80 5.30 3.20
CA ALA A 153 -8.88 5.03 2.10
C ALA A 153 -9.56 5.32 0.74
N TRP A 154 -8.81 5.86 -0.22
CA TRP A 154 -9.35 6.19 -1.54
C TRP A 154 -10.02 4.98 -2.22
N SER A 155 -9.44 3.79 -2.07
CA SER A 155 -10.04 2.54 -2.55
C SER A 155 -11.40 2.21 -1.91
N THR A 156 -11.60 2.58 -0.65
CA THR A 156 -12.87 2.35 0.05
C THR A 156 -13.89 3.39 -0.38
N PHE A 157 -13.50 4.65 -0.49
CA PHE A 157 -14.31 5.71 -1.07
C PHE A 157 -14.80 5.33 -2.48
N LEU A 158 -13.88 4.92 -3.36
CA LEU A 158 -14.23 4.47 -4.70
C LEU A 158 -15.18 3.27 -4.68
N ARG A 159 -14.87 2.19 -3.95
CA ARG A 159 -15.77 1.01 -3.88
C ARG A 159 -17.18 1.35 -3.43
N THR A 160 -17.33 2.28 -2.48
CA THR A 160 -18.65 2.74 -2.03
C THR A 160 -19.38 3.48 -3.14
N HIS A 161 -18.71 4.39 -3.85
CA HIS A 161 -19.34 5.17 -4.91
C HIS A 161 -19.59 4.39 -6.19
N LEU A 162 -18.69 3.47 -6.58
CA LEU A 162 -18.84 2.65 -7.78
C LEU A 162 -20.12 1.81 -7.77
N ARG A 163 -20.63 1.42 -6.59
CA ARG A 163 -21.93 0.73 -6.47
C ARG A 163 -23.13 1.58 -6.89
N GLN A 164 -22.98 2.90 -6.88
CA GLN A 164 -24.01 3.86 -7.26
C GLN A 164 -23.71 4.53 -8.62
N THR A 165 -22.70 4.04 -9.34
CA THR A 165 -22.28 4.60 -10.62
C THR A 165 -22.46 3.54 -11.71
N ALA A 166 -23.14 3.95 -12.78
CA ALA A 166 -23.10 3.23 -14.05
C ALA A 166 -22.19 3.98 -15.03
N ALA A 167 -21.61 3.26 -15.98
CA ALA A 167 -20.86 3.81 -17.09
C ALA A 167 -21.49 3.38 -18.41
N ILE A 168 -21.49 4.27 -19.39
CA ILE A 168 -21.98 3.99 -20.74
C ILE A 168 -20.91 4.30 -21.77
N ASP A 169 -20.91 3.52 -22.85
CA ASP A 169 -20.03 3.73 -24.00
C ASP A 169 -20.54 2.95 -25.22
N PHE A 170 -20.02 3.30 -26.39
CA PHE A 170 -20.28 2.63 -27.66
C PHE A 170 -19.06 1.82 -28.12
N LEU A 171 -19.32 0.64 -28.68
CA LEU A 171 -18.32 -0.14 -29.39
C LEU A 171 -18.73 -0.34 -30.85
N THR A 172 -17.76 -0.20 -31.76
CA THR A 172 -17.97 -0.36 -33.20
C THR A 172 -17.63 -1.77 -33.67
N VAL A 173 -18.48 -2.36 -34.50
CA VAL A 173 -18.28 -3.71 -35.06
C VAL A 173 -18.45 -3.64 -36.57
N ALA A 174 -17.45 -4.14 -37.30
CA ALA A 174 -17.54 -4.30 -38.74
C ALA A 174 -18.23 -5.63 -39.07
N THR A 175 -19.21 -5.59 -39.96
CA THR A 175 -19.88 -6.78 -40.47
C THR A 175 -19.10 -7.41 -41.63
N ALA A 176 -19.48 -8.63 -42.03
CA ALA A 176 -18.93 -9.35 -43.18
C ALA A 176 -19.05 -8.56 -44.50
N ASN A 177 -20.06 -7.70 -44.62
CA ASN A 177 -20.26 -6.80 -45.75
C ASN A 177 -19.70 -5.38 -45.51
N PHE A 178 -18.77 -5.23 -44.57
CA PHE A 178 -18.05 -3.98 -44.25
C PHE A 178 -18.95 -2.80 -43.83
N ARG A 179 -20.15 -3.08 -43.31
CA ARG A 179 -20.97 -2.07 -42.63
C ARG A 179 -20.51 -1.93 -41.19
N ILE A 180 -20.58 -0.72 -40.66
CA ILE A 180 -20.26 -0.45 -39.26
C ILE A 180 -21.57 -0.46 -38.46
N LEU A 181 -21.60 -1.30 -37.43
CA LEU A 181 -22.64 -1.31 -36.42
C LEU A 181 -22.09 -0.75 -35.11
N TYR A 182 -22.97 -0.14 -34.32
CA TYR A 182 -22.67 0.40 -33.00
C TYR A 182 -23.42 -0.41 -31.96
N ALA A 183 -22.70 -0.97 -31.00
CA ALA A 183 -23.28 -1.60 -29.82
C ALA A 183 -23.11 -0.67 -28.62
N PHE A 184 -24.24 -0.27 -28.04
CA PHE A 184 -24.32 0.52 -26.81
C PHE A 184 -24.21 -0.40 -25.62
N VAL A 185 -23.33 -0.08 -24.67
CA VAL A 185 -23.10 -0.88 -23.45
C VAL A 185 -23.36 -0.03 -22.23
N VAL A 186 -24.16 -0.57 -21.30
CA VAL A 186 -24.39 0.00 -19.97
C VAL A 186 -23.78 -0.92 -18.93
N LEU A 187 -22.87 -0.39 -18.11
CA LEU A 187 -22.11 -1.14 -17.11
C LEU A 187 -22.34 -0.58 -15.71
N SER A 188 -22.79 -1.42 -14.76
CA SER A 188 -22.74 -1.09 -13.33
C SER A 188 -21.32 -1.27 -12.80
N LEU A 189 -20.73 -0.21 -12.24
CA LEU A 189 -19.33 -0.23 -11.83
C LEU A 189 -19.06 -1.00 -10.54
N GLY A 190 -20.09 -1.22 -9.70
CA GLY A 190 -19.93 -1.83 -8.38
C GLY A 190 -19.32 -3.23 -8.41
N ARG A 191 -19.77 -4.07 -9.35
CA ARG A 191 -19.22 -5.41 -9.63
C ARG A 191 -18.83 -5.61 -11.09
N SER A 192 -18.75 -4.52 -11.87
CA SER A 192 -18.57 -4.58 -13.33
C SER A 192 -19.62 -5.45 -14.02
N LYS A 193 -20.90 -5.31 -13.65
CA LYS A 193 -22.01 -6.06 -14.24
C LYS A 193 -22.53 -5.33 -15.49
N ILE A 194 -22.60 -6.01 -16.62
CA ILE A 194 -23.21 -5.44 -17.83
C ILE A 194 -24.73 -5.47 -17.64
N LEU A 195 -25.35 -4.30 -17.58
CA LEU A 195 -26.79 -4.18 -17.33
C LEU A 195 -27.60 -4.27 -18.62
N HIS A 196 -27.09 -3.66 -19.69
CA HIS A 196 -27.81 -3.55 -20.95
C HIS A 196 -26.84 -3.49 -22.11
N VAL A 197 -27.21 -4.14 -23.21
CA VAL A 197 -26.53 -4.03 -24.50
C VAL A 197 -27.57 -3.99 -25.62
N ASN A 198 -27.42 -3.06 -26.55
CA ASN A 198 -28.22 -3.05 -27.77
C ASN A 198 -27.41 -2.55 -28.96
N VAL A 199 -27.86 -2.90 -30.16
CA VAL A 199 -27.14 -2.67 -31.42
C VAL A 199 -27.98 -1.79 -32.33
N ILE A 200 -27.33 -0.84 -32.99
CA ILE A 200 -27.91 0.03 -34.01
C ILE A 200 -26.87 0.36 -35.09
N SER A 201 -27.32 0.62 -36.32
CA SER A 201 -26.47 1.07 -37.43
C SER A 201 -26.16 2.58 -37.41
N ASN A 202 -27.07 3.41 -36.90
CA ASN A 202 -26.89 4.86 -36.81
C ASN A 202 -27.40 5.40 -35.45
N PRO A 203 -26.52 5.57 -34.45
CA PRO A 203 -26.93 5.99 -33.11
C PRO A 203 -27.41 7.45 -33.12
N THR A 204 -28.60 7.69 -32.57
CA THR A 204 -29.17 9.03 -32.39
C THR A 204 -29.35 9.33 -30.91
N ALA A 205 -29.35 10.61 -30.52
CA ALA A 205 -29.55 10.99 -29.12
C ALA A 205 -30.90 10.55 -28.54
N GLN A 206 -31.94 10.47 -29.38
CA GLN A 206 -33.24 9.95 -28.96
C GLN A 206 -33.18 8.43 -28.71
N TRP A 207 -32.53 7.68 -29.60
CA TRP A 207 -32.34 6.25 -29.42
C TRP A 207 -31.51 5.97 -28.16
N THR A 208 -30.40 6.68 -27.96
CA THR A 208 -29.55 6.51 -26.77
C THR A 208 -30.32 6.83 -25.48
N ALA A 209 -31.14 7.89 -25.47
CA ALA A 209 -32.00 8.21 -24.33
C ALA A 209 -32.95 7.06 -23.99
N GLN A 210 -33.57 6.46 -25.01
CA GLN A 210 -34.45 5.31 -24.84
C GLN A 210 -33.68 4.10 -24.27
N GLN A 211 -32.45 3.85 -24.75
CA GLN A 211 -31.63 2.75 -24.22
C GLN A 211 -31.25 2.94 -22.75
N ILE A 212 -31.04 4.18 -22.29
CA ILE A 212 -30.80 4.45 -20.87
C ILE A 212 -32.05 4.15 -20.04
N VAL A 213 -33.24 4.51 -20.52
CA VAL A 213 -34.50 4.18 -19.83
C VAL A 213 -34.70 2.66 -19.75
N GLU A 214 -34.44 1.95 -20.85
CA GLU A 214 -34.53 0.49 -20.89
C GLU A 214 -33.51 -0.20 -19.99
N ALA A 215 -32.32 0.39 -19.83
CA ALA A 215 -31.26 -0.16 -18.99
C ALA A 215 -31.52 -0.02 -17.48
N PHE A 216 -32.36 0.93 -17.07
CA PHE A 216 -32.65 1.21 -15.66
C PHE A 216 -34.17 1.25 -15.40
N PRO A 217 -34.78 0.08 -15.14
CA PRO A 217 -36.12 0.02 -14.57
C PRO A 217 -36.19 0.81 -13.26
N TRP A 218 -37.36 1.37 -12.94
CA TRP A 218 -37.57 2.41 -11.90
C TRP A 218 -36.79 2.27 -10.59
N ASP A 219 -36.63 1.07 -10.04
CA ASP A 219 -35.98 0.85 -8.73
C ASP A 219 -34.44 0.72 -8.78
N ASP A 220 -33.85 0.54 -9.97
CA ASP A 220 -32.42 0.26 -10.17
C ASP A 220 -31.63 1.45 -10.77
N VAL A 221 -32.19 2.66 -10.65
CA VAL A 221 -31.59 3.87 -11.22
C VAL A 221 -30.30 4.27 -10.47
N PRO A 222 -29.16 4.45 -11.16
CA PRO A 222 -27.91 4.83 -10.51
C PRO A 222 -27.92 6.31 -10.11
N THR A 223 -27.22 6.65 -9.02
CA THR A 223 -27.02 8.05 -8.62
C THR A 223 -26.17 8.81 -9.65
N TYR A 224 -25.19 8.13 -10.25
CA TYR A 224 -24.23 8.72 -11.18
C TYR A 224 -24.14 7.93 -12.48
N LEU A 225 -24.07 8.64 -13.61
CA LEU A 225 -23.84 8.07 -14.92
C LEU A 225 -22.58 8.64 -15.53
N GLN A 226 -21.53 7.82 -15.62
CA GLN A 226 -20.29 8.18 -16.28
C GLN A 226 -20.39 7.96 -17.79
N ARG A 227 -19.97 8.96 -18.54
CA ARG A 227 -19.95 8.90 -20.00
C ARG A 227 -18.87 9.78 -20.59
N ASP A 228 -18.55 9.52 -21.85
CA ASP A 228 -17.73 10.41 -22.64
C ASP A 228 -18.52 11.63 -23.14
N ARG A 229 -17.87 12.45 -23.97
CA ARG A 229 -18.45 13.68 -24.55
C ARG A 229 -19.01 13.45 -25.94
N ASP A 230 -19.33 12.22 -26.34
CA ASP A 230 -19.83 11.96 -27.68
C ASP A 230 -21.11 12.76 -27.99
N GLY A 231 -21.21 13.27 -29.21
CA GLY A 231 -22.34 14.04 -29.72
C GLY A 231 -23.62 13.22 -29.82
N THR A 232 -23.52 11.88 -29.83
CA THR A 232 -24.65 10.96 -29.69
C THR A 232 -25.39 11.15 -28.36
N LEU A 233 -24.74 11.75 -27.34
CA LEU A 233 -25.30 12.08 -26.02
C LEU A 233 -25.71 13.57 -25.94
N GLY A 234 -26.42 14.03 -26.98
CA GLY A 234 -26.91 15.40 -27.11
C GLY A 234 -27.99 15.79 -26.09
N HIS A 235 -28.53 17.02 -26.22
CA HIS A 235 -29.46 17.63 -25.26
C HIS A 235 -30.74 16.81 -24.97
N VAL A 236 -31.22 16.01 -25.92
CA VAL A 236 -32.39 15.12 -25.70
C VAL A 236 -32.06 14.07 -24.65
N CYS A 237 -30.91 13.41 -24.79
CA CYS A 237 -30.44 12.39 -23.85
C CYS A 237 -30.18 13.00 -22.47
N GLN A 238 -29.52 14.16 -22.40
CA GLN A 238 -29.26 14.85 -21.13
C GLN A 238 -30.55 15.20 -20.39
N ARG A 239 -31.59 15.69 -21.10
CA ARG A 239 -32.89 15.97 -20.47
C ARG A 239 -33.52 14.72 -19.88
N GLN A 240 -33.45 13.58 -20.59
CA GLN A 240 -33.99 12.32 -20.10
C GLN A 240 -33.24 11.82 -18.85
N VAL A 241 -31.90 11.83 -18.89
CA VAL A 241 -31.06 11.42 -17.75
C VAL A 241 -31.33 12.29 -16.52
N ASN A 242 -31.46 13.61 -16.71
CA ASN A 242 -31.82 14.53 -15.64
C ASN A 242 -33.24 14.29 -15.11
N ALA A 243 -34.21 13.94 -15.98
CA ALA A 243 -35.58 13.61 -15.56
C ALA A 243 -35.65 12.32 -14.73
N MET A 244 -34.72 11.38 -14.96
CA MET A 244 -34.53 10.19 -14.12
C MET A 244 -33.81 10.48 -12.80
N GLY A 245 -33.39 11.73 -12.55
CA GLY A 245 -32.66 12.13 -11.33
C GLY A 245 -31.19 11.70 -11.30
N ILE A 246 -30.64 11.26 -12.44
CA ILE A 246 -29.28 10.73 -12.53
C ILE A 246 -28.29 11.88 -12.73
N LYS A 247 -27.18 11.88 -11.99
CA LYS A 247 -26.11 12.89 -12.13
C LYS A 247 -25.06 12.45 -13.15
N GLU A 248 -24.90 13.23 -14.21
CA GLU A 248 -23.92 12.94 -15.26
C GLU A 248 -22.49 13.25 -14.81
N LEU A 249 -21.59 12.27 -14.95
CA LEU A 249 -20.14 12.40 -14.78
C LEU A 249 -19.49 12.38 -16.16
N VAL A 250 -19.35 13.57 -16.74
CA VAL A 250 -18.82 13.73 -18.10
C VAL A 250 -17.30 13.77 -18.08
N ASN A 251 -16.66 12.90 -18.85
CA ASN A 251 -15.20 12.86 -18.95
C ASN A 251 -14.64 14.20 -19.43
N ALA A 252 -13.42 14.51 -19.01
CA ALA A 252 -12.64 15.61 -19.54
C ALA A 252 -12.33 15.38 -21.04
N PRO A 253 -12.17 16.45 -21.84
CA PRO A 253 -11.80 16.31 -23.24
C PRO A 253 -10.55 15.45 -23.40
N ARG A 254 -10.58 14.51 -24.37
CA ARG A 254 -9.45 13.64 -24.73
C ARG A 254 -8.90 12.81 -23.56
N SER A 255 -9.76 12.43 -22.61
CA SER A 255 -9.39 11.66 -21.42
C SER A 255 -10.11 10.30 -21.33
N PRO A 256 -9.92 9.39 -22.32
CA PRO A 256 -10.61 8.09 -22.38
C PRO A 256 -10.42 7.25 -21.11
N TRP A 257 -9.21 7.27 -20.54
CA TRP A 257 -8.84 6.54 -19.33
C TRP A 257 -9.73 6.83 -18.11
N GLN A 258 -10.49 7.93 -18.11
CA GLN A 258 -11.44 8.22 -17.04
C GLN A 258 -12.59 7.20 -17.02
N ASN A 259 -13.01 6.68 -18.18
CA ASN A 259 -14.03 5.63 -18.31
C ASN A 259 -13.45 4.22 -18.33
N GLY A 260 -12.28 4.01 -17.71
CA GLY A 260 -11.50 2.78 -17.88
C GLY A 260 -12.18 1.47 -17.44
N TYR A 261 -13.32 1.51 -16.74
CA TYR A 261 -14.10 0.30 -16.45
C TYR A 261 -14.87 -0.18 -17.68
N VAL A 262 -15.67 0.66 -18.33
CA VAL A 262 -16.43 0.26 -19.52
C VAL A 262 -15.51 -0.01 -20.71
N GLU A 263 -14.44 0.77 -20.88
CA GLU A 263 -13.44 0.52 -21.92
C GLU A 263 -12.77 -0.85 -21.75
N ARG A 264 -12.47 -1.24 -20.50
CA ARG A 264 -11.94 -2.58 -20.19
C ARG A 264 -12.95 -3.67 -20.54
N VAL A 265 -14.23 -3.45 -20.26
CA VAL A 265 -15.31 -4.40 -20.60
C VAL A 265 -15.46 -4.51 -22.11
N ILE A 266 -15.48 -3.39 -22.85
CA ILE A 266 -15.50 -3.39 -24.32
C ILE A 266 -14.31 -4.16 -24.88
N GLY A 267 -13.10 -3.89 -24.39
CA GLY A 267 -11.91 -4.63 -24.80
C GLY A 267 -12.00 -6.13 -24.47
N THR A 268 -12.76 -6.50 -23.45
CA THR A 268 -13.02 -7.91 -23.08
C THR A 268 -14.05 -8.54 -24.01
N ILE A 269 -15.15 -7.85 -24.31
CA ILE A 269 -16.15 -8.29 -25.30
C ILE A 269 -15.48 -8.54 -26.65
N ARG A 270 -14.57 -7.66 -27.08
CA ARG A 270 -13.81 -7.85 -28.33
C ARG A 270 -12.97 -9.13 -28.30
N ARG A 271 -12.05 -9.21 -27.35
CA ARG A 271 -11.09 -10.32 -27.24
C ARG A 271 -11.73 -11.67 -26.98
N ASP A 272 -12.78 -11.71 -26.16
CA ASP A 272 -13.40 -12.97 -25.75
C ASP A 272 -14.49 -13.40 -26.75
N CYS A 273 -15.07 -12.49 -27.54
CA CYS A 273 -16.20 -12.81 -28.42
C CYS A 273 -16.05 -12.26 -29.84
N LEU A 274 -16.01 -10.94 -30.02
CA LEU A 274 -16.17 -10.33 -31.35
C LEU A 274 -15.00 -10.58 -32.31
N ASP A 275 -13.79 -10.83 -31.79
CA ASP A 275 -12.62 -11.17 -32.59
C ASP A 275 -12.68 -12.61 -33.14
N HIS A 276 -13.66 -13.41 -32.71
CA HIS A 276 -13.82 -14.82 -33.06
C HIS A 276 -15.07 -15.12 -33.89
N VAL A 277 -15.93 -14.12 -34.15
CA VAL A 277 -17.20 -14.31 -34.85
C VAL A 277 -17.32 -13.37 -36.04
N MET A 278 -17.88 -13.87 -37.14
CA MET A 278 -18.20 -13.05 -38.31
C MET A 278 -19.63 -12.53 -38.19
N VAL A 279 -19.78 -11.22 -38.05
CA VAL A 279 -21.08 -10.57 -37.86
C VAL A 279 -21.73 -10.29 -39.21
N PHE A 280 -22.97 -10.74 -39.40
CA PHE A 280 -23.68 -10.61 -40.69
C PHE A 280 -24.65 -9.42 -40.74
N GLY A 281 -25.10 -8.95 -39.58
CA GLY A 281 -26.04 -7.84 -39.50
C GLY A 281 -26.42 -7.51 -38.05
N GLU A 282 -27.33 -6.55 -37.89
CA GLU A 282 -27.74 -6.01 -36.60
C GLU A 282 -28.38 -7.07 -35.68
N ASN A 283 -29.34 -7.84 -36.19
CA ASN A 283 -30.00 -8.88 -35.41
C ASN A 283 -29.03 -9.97 -34.96
N HIS A 284 -28.14 -10.41 -35.85
CA HIS A 284 -27.12 -11.40 -35.52
C HIS A 284 -26.15 -10.89 -34.44
N LEU A 285 -25.70 -9.63 -34.54
CA LEU A 285 -24.86 -9.04 -33.49
C LEU A 285 -25.61 -8.93 -32.16
N ARG A 286 -26.89 -8.57 -32.19
CA ARG A 286 -27.73 -8.45 -30.99
C ARG A 286 -27.87 -9.80 -30.28
N GLU A 287 -28.09 -10.89 -31.02
CA GLU A 287 -28.17 -12.24 -30.47
C GLU A 287 -26.85 -12.70 -29.85
N ILE A 288 -25.73 -12.53 -30.56
CA ILE A 288 -24.38 -12.83 -30.05
C ILE A 288 -24.11 -12.08 -28.74
N LEU A 289 -24.34 -10.76 -28.73
CA LEU A 289 -24.06 -9.95 -27.55
C LEU A 289 -24.98 -10.28 -26.38
N LYS A 290 -26.24 -10.63 -26.64
CA LYS A 290 -27.17 -11.07 -25.60
C LYS A 290 -26.67 -12.34 -24.90
N GLU A 291 -26.30 -13.36 -25.66
CA GLU A 291 -25.72 -14.60 -25.11
C GLU A 291 -24.40 -14.34 -24.39
N TYR A 292 -23.51 -13.52 -24.98
CA TYR A 292 -22.24 -13.16 -24.34
C TYR A 292 -22.43 -12.43 -23.01
N VAL A 293 -23.40 -11.51 -22.91
CA VAL A 293 -23.67 -10.78 -21.67
C VAL A 293 -24.17 -11.72 -20.57
N GLU A 294 -25.01 -12.69 -20.91
CA GLU A 294 -25.45 -13.71 -19.97
C GLU A 294 -24.26 -14.54 -19.46
N TYR A 295 -23.41 -15.04 -20.36
CA TYR A 295 -22.16 -15.72 -20.01
C TYR A 295 -21.25 -14.85 -19.12
N TYR A 296 -21.03 -13.60 -19.52
CA TYR A 296 -20.17 -12.65 -18.83
C TYR A 296 -20.64 -12.40 -17.39
N ASN A 297 -21.93 -12.16 -17.20
CA ASN A 297 -22.48 -11.82 -15.90
C ASN A 297 -22.58 -13.03 -14.96
N THR A 298 -22.94 -14.20 -15.48
CA THR A 298 -23.31 -15.37 -14.65
C THR A 298 -22.18 -16.38 -14.46
N SER A 299 -21.17 -16.37 -15.34
CA SER A 299 -20.25 -17.50 -15.46
C SER A 299 -18.78 -17.11 -15.64
N ARG A 300 -18.49 -16.02 -16.35
CA ARG A 300 -17.12 -15.56 -16.57
C ARG A 300 -16.49 -15.09 -15.27
N THR A 301 -15.36 -15.65 -14.87
CA THR A 301 -14.67 -15.29 -13.62
C THR A 301 -13.80 -14.04 -13.77
N HIS A 302 -13.75 -13.21 -12.73
CA HIS A 302 -12.98 -11.96 -12.71
C HIS A 302 -11.96 -11.95 -11.57
N LEU A 303 -10.68 -11.71 -11.90
CA LEU A 303 -9.62 -11.56 -10.89
C LEU A 303 -9.89 -10.40 -9.92
N SER A 304 -10.53 -9.32 -10.39
CA SER A 304 -10.93 -8.20 -9.54
C SER A 304 -12.04 -8.53 -8.54
N LEU A 305 -12.73 -9.67 -8.73
CA LEU A 305 -13.76 -10.20 -7.86
C LEU A 305 -13.29 -11.50 -7.17
N GLU A 306 -11.98 -11.67 -7.00
CA GLU A 306 -11.39 -12.85 -6.33
C GLU A 306 -11.72 -14.18 -7.02
N GLY A 307 -11.95 -14.13 -8.35
CA GLY A 307 -12.30 -15.31 -9.16
C GLY A 307 -13.80 -15.56 -9.28
N ASP A 308 -14.65 -14.71 -8.71
CA ASP A 308 -16.11 -14.75 -8.86
C ASP A 308 -16.58 -14.04 -10.15
N CYS A 309 -17.83 -14.24 -10.54
CA CYS A 309 -18.50 -13.54 -11.64
C CYS A 309 -19.25 -12.28 -11.16
N PRO A 310 -19.64 -11.36 -12.07
CA PRO A 310 -20.36 -10.14 -11.70
C PRO A 310 -21.64 -10.42 -10.91
N GLU A 311 -22.42 -11.41 -11.32
CA GLU A 311 -23.48 -12.01 -10.51
C GLU A 311 -22.87 -13.14 -9.68
N CYS A 312 -22.94 -13.04 -8.36
CA CYS A 312 -22.31 -14.00 -7.45
C CYS A 312 -22.80 -15.42 -7.75
N ARG A 313 -21.88 -16.36 -7.94
CA ARG A 313 -22.20 -17.77 -8.10
C ARG A 313 -21.65 -18.57 -6.93
N GLU A 314 -22.53 -19.29 -6.25
CA GLU A 314 -22.12 -20.14 -5.13
C GLU A 314 -21.21 -21.29 -5.57
N VAL A 315 -20.37 -21.75 -4.63
CA VAL A 315 -19.46 -22.86 -4.88
C VAL A 315 -20.22 -24.17 -4.84
N GLU A 316 -20.20 -24.90 -5.95
CA GLU A 316 -20.83 -26.22 -6.07
C GLU A 316 -19.87 -27.30 -5.52
N HIS A 317 -20.20 -27.87 -4.36
CA HIS A 317 -19.33 -28.83 -3.65
C HIS A 317 -19.51 -30.29 -4.08
N GLU A 318 -20.72 -30.68 -4.51
CA GLU A 318 -21.12 -32.08 -4.73
C GLU A 318 -21.68 -32.28 -6.14
N GLY A 319 -21.75 -33.53 -6.60
CA GLY A 319 -22.27 -33.90 -7.92
C GLY A 319 -21.23 -34.05 -9.03
N ARG A 320 -21.62 -34.66 -10.15
CA ARG A 320 -20.75 -34.88 -11.32
C ARG A 320 -20.56 -33.58 -12.09
N VAL A 321 -19.30 -33.28 -12.45
CA VAL A 321 -18.97 -32.12 -13.29
C VAL A 321 -19.43 -32.35 -14.73
N TYR A 322 -20.12 -31.37 -15.31
CA TYR A 322 -20.51 -31.30 -16.72
C TYR A 322 -20.18 -29.92 -17.30
N ALA A 323 -20.02 -29.86 -18.62
CA ALA A 323 -19.72 -28.63 -19.34
C ALA A 323 -20.99 -28.05 -19.99
N VAL A 324 -21.16 -26.74 -19.89
CA VAL A 324 -22.20 -25.95 -20.53
C VAL A 324 -21.54 -25.08 -21.61
N PRO A 325 -21.83 -25.31 -22.90
CA PRO A 325 -21.28 -24.50 -23.97
C PRO A 325 -21.97 -23.13 -24.05
N TRP A 326 -21.20 -22.12 -24.45
CA TRP A 326 -21.67 -20.77 -24.73
C TRP A 326 -21.13 -20.33 -26.09
N LEU A 327 -21.91 -19.50 -26.80
CA LEU A 327 -21.57 -18.90 -28.09
C LEU A 327 -21.12 -19.95 -29.11
N GLY A 328 -21.96 -20.98 -29.27
CA GLY A 328 -21.66 -22.10 -30.16
C GLY A 328 -20.44 -22.94 -29.76
N GLY A 329 -20.04 -22.91 -28.49
CA GLY A 329 -18.89 -23.65 -27.96
C GLY A 329 -17.59 -22.86 -27.91
N LEU A 330 -17.62 -21.56 -28.20
CA LEU A 330 -16.46 -20.67 -28.04
C LEU A 330 -15.99 -20.63 -26.58
N HIS A 331 -16.93 -20.68 -25.63
CA HIS A 331 -16.65 -20.78 -24.20
C HIS A 331 -17.37 -21.97 -23.59
N HIS A 332 -16.83 -22.48 -22.49
CA HIS A 332 -17.45 -23.53 -21.70
C HIS A 332 -17.42 -23.15 -20.23
N THR A 333 -18.56 -23.32 -19.56
CA THR A 333 -18.65 -23.23 -18.09
C THR A 333 -18.81 -24.62 -17.52
N TYR A 334 -18.17 -24.88 -16.38
CA TYR A 334 -18.24 -26.18 -15.71
C TYR A 334 -19.13 -26.08 -14.48
N ARG A 335 -20.12 -26.96 -14.38
CA ARG A 335 -21.08 -27.03 -13.28
C ARG A 335 -21.19 -28.46 -12.75
N ARG A 336 -21.80 -28.64 -11.59
CA ARG A 336 -22.14 -29.92 -10.98
C ARG A 336 -23.66 -30.04 -10.85
N ASN A 337 -24.18 -31.24 -11.07
CA ASN A 337 -25.60 -31.51 -10.83
C ASN A 337 -25.90 -31.40 -9.33
N ALA A 338 -27.03 -30.78 -8.97
CA ALA A 338 -27.60 -30.98 -7.64
C ALA A 338 -27.91 -32.48 -7.50
N GLY A 339 -27.28 -33.11 -6.52
CA GLY A 339 -27.42 -34.55 -6.24
C GLY A 339 -28.80 -34.93 -5.75
#